data_AF-A0A6D2I633-F1
#
_entry.id   AF-A0A6D2I633-F1
#
_cell.length_a   1.000
_cell.length_b   1.000
_cell.length_c   1.000
_cell.angle_alpha   90.00
_cell.angle_beta   90.00
_cell.angle_gamma   90.00
#
_symmetry.space_group_name_H-M   'P 1'
#
loop_
_entity.id
_entity.type
_entity.pdbx_description
1 polymer ?
#
loop_
_entity_poly.entity_id
_entity_poly.type
_entity_poly.pdbx_seq_one_letter_code
_entity_poly.pdbx_strand_id
1 'polypeptide(L)'
;MLDRMLGLLASYSILKYRMVETGENGATRKFERVYAAEPVCMSFLNRGDGSGSLASLFMLSTSEVFFKTWAHLKDLILEGKDAFTSAHGMKLFEYVGFNEQLAELLNRGMSEGLVTSKYPHIKGINFDLASAIAHAPLYPGVKHVSGDMFIEIPKGDAIFMKWILHDWSDEDCVKILKIVGKVFPRRKSDNSRDEYASEDKDQRFCF
;
A
#
# COMPACT_ATOMS: atom_id res chain seq x y z
N MET A 1 31.66 0.57 -10.85
CA MET A 1 30.27 1.06 -11.01
C MET A 1 29.57 1.14 -9.65
N LEU A 2 29.54 0.05 -8.88
CA LEU A 2 28.90 -0.02 -7.56
C LEU A 2 29.36 1.07 -6.58
N ASP A 3 30.67 1.26 -6.43
CA ASP A 3 31.25 2.27 -5.54
C ASP A 3 30.80 3.72 -5.85
N ARG A 4 30.54 4.06 -7.12
CA ARG A 4 29.96 5.37 -7.49
C ARG A 4 28.49 5.48 -7.07
N MET A 5 27.71 4.42 -7.23
CA MET A 5 26.29 4.37 -6.81
C MET A 5 26.19 4.46 -5.28
N LEU A 6 27.00 3.69 -4.56
CA LEU A 6 27.04 3.74 -3.09
C LEU A 6 27.54 5.10 -2.60
N GLY A 7 28.49 5.72 -3.30
CA GLY A 7 28.92 7.10 -3.03
C GLY A 7 27.80 8.13 -3.16
N LEU A 8 26.96 8.01 -4.19
CA LEU A 8 25.76 8.85 -4.34
C LEU A 8 24.77 8.60 -3.20
N LEU A 9 24.45 7.35 -2.87
CA LEU A 9 23.56 7.04 -1.75
C LEU A 9 24.10 7.60 -0.43
N ALA A 10 25.42 7.58 -0.25
CA ALA A 10 26.05 8.16 0.93
C ALA A 10 25.97 9.70 0.97
N SER A 11 26.01 10.39 -0.17
CA SER A 11 25.82 11.86 -0.20
C SER A 11 24.41 12.29 0.20
N TYR A 12 23.44 11.38 0.13
CA TYR A 12 22.06 11.58 0.59
C TYR A 12 21.78 10.94 1.97
N SER A 13 22.83 10.57 2.73
CA SER A 13 22.71 9.95 4.06
C SER A 13 21.90 8.64 4.10
N ILE A 14 21.76 7.96 2.96
CA ILE A 14 21.16 6.61 2.90
C ILE A 14 22.16 5.57 3.41
N LEU A 15 23.44 5.80 3.13
CA LEU A 15 24.57 5.05 3.63
C LEU A 15 25.56 6.02 4.29
N LYS A 16 26.46 5.46 5.10
CA LYS A 16 27.73 6.12 5.43
C LYS A 16 28.87 5.30 4.87
N TYR A 17 30.02 5.94 4.68
CA TYR A 17 31.25 5.23 4.36
C TYR A 17 32.41 5.72 5.23
N ARG A 18 33.44 4.87 5.33
CA ARG A 18 34.76 5.25 5.82
C ARG A 18 35.82 4.75 4.86
N MET A 19 36.96 5.43 4.84
CA MET A 19 38.14 4.96 4.12
C MET A 19 38.88 3.95 4.98
N VAL A 20 39.24 2.81 4.39
CA VAL A 20 40.06 1.78 5.02
C VAL A 20 41.31 1.59 4.17
N GLU A 21 42.47 1.59 4.81
CA GLU A 21 43.74 1.30 4.14
C GLU A 21 43.86 -0.22 3.96
N THR A 22 44.13 -0.67 2.74
CA THR A 22 44.15 -2.10 2.39
C THR A 22 45.53 -2.59 1.92
N GLY A 23 46.58 -1.79 2.11
CA GLY A 23 47.93 -2.12 1.64
C GLY A 23 48.80 -2.76 2.71
N GLU A 24 49.14 -4.04 2.53
CA GLU A 24 50.38 -4.59 3.07
C GLU A 24 51.50 -4.28 2.06
N ASN A 25 52.58 -3.65 2.51
CA ASN A 25 53.85 -3.42 1.79
C ASN A 25 53.94 -2.17 0.89
N GLY A 26 54.18 -1.03 1.54
CA GLY A 26 55.38 -0.20 1.30
C GLY A 26 55.52 0.65 0.03
N ALA A 27 54.75 0.44 -1.05
CA ALA A 27 54.94 1.21 -2.29
C ALA A 27 53.81 2.19 -2.62
N THR A 28 52.55 1.88 -2.28
CA THR A 28 51.39 2.77 -2.50
C THR A 28 50.29 2.50 -1.47
N ARG A 29 49.92 3.53 -0.69
CA ARG A 29 48.76 3.44 0.22
C ARG A 29 47.49 3.34 -0.62
N LYS A 30 46.88 2.16 -0.63
CA LYS A 30 45.58 1.93 -1.26
C LYS A 30 44.49 2.13 -0.21
N PHE A 31 43.54 3.01 -0.51
CA PHE A 31 42.36 3.22 0.32
C PHE A 31 41.12 2.71 -0.40
N GLU A 32 40.25 2.01 0.33
CA GLU A 32 38.98 1.53 -0.15
C GLU A 32 37.85 2.11 0.70
N ARG A 33 36.70 2.38 0.07
CA ARG A 33 35.48 2.79 0.78
C ARG A 33 34.76 1.56 1.28
N VAL A 34 34.49 1.53 2.58
CA VAL A 34 33.62 0.54 3.21
C VAL A 34 32.34 1.24 3.65
N TYR A 35 31.20 0.68 3.27
CA TYR A 35 29.88 1.29 3.47
C TYR A 35 29.11 0.60 4.60
N ALA A 36 28.26 1.35 5.29
CA ALA A 36 27.31 0.85 6.27
C ALA A 36 25.95 1.53 6.10
N ALA A 37 24.88 0.80 6.42
CA ALA A 37 23.51 1.31 6.38
C ALA A 37 23.29 2.39 7.45
N GLU A 38 22.58 3.47 7.07
CA GLU A 38 22.04 4.46 7.99
C GLU A 38 20.58 4.14 8.35
N PRO A 39 19.98 4.75 9.39
CA PRO A 39 18.62 4.43 9.83
C PRO A 39 17.54 4.46 8.74
N VAL A 40 17.65 5.39 7.77
CA VAL A 40 16.69 5.46 6.63
C VAL A 40 16.71 4.18 5.79
N CYS A 41 17.87 3.54 5.63
CA CYS A 41 18.01 2.29 4.87
C CYS A 41 17.19 1.16 5.51
N MET A 42 17.03 1.17 6.84
CA MET A 42 16.24 0.16 7.55
C MET A 42 14.77 0.13 7.13
N SER A 43 14.22 1.23 6.60
CA SER A 43 12.84 1.29 6.11
C SER A 43 12.64 0.53 4.79
N PHE A 44 13.73 0.23 4.07
CA PHE A 44 13.70 -0.48 2.79
C PHE A 44 14.13 -1.96 2.92
N LEU A 45 14.59 -2.38 4.09
CA LEU A 45 15.03 -3.75 4.34
C LEU A 45 13.89 -4.59 4.90
N ASN A 46 13.68 -5.78 4.33
CA ASN A 46 12.80 -6.77 4.95
C ASN A 46 13.59 -7.51 6.05
N ARG A 47 13.19 -7.30 7.30
CA ARG A 47 13.88 -7.86 8.48
C ARG A 47 13.34 -9.22 8.91
N GLY A 48 12.24 -9.70 8.31
CA GLY A 48 11.61 -10.97 8.66
C GLY A 48 10.92 -10.99 10.03
N ASP A 49 10.86 -9.86 10.74
CA ASP A 49 10.21 -9.68 12.05
C ASP A 49 8.77 -9.14 11.95
N GLY A 50 8.25 -9.02 10.73
CA GLY A 50 6.92 -8.48 10.46
C GLY A 50 6.85 -6.96 10.34
N SER A 51 7.95 -6.21 10.45
CA SER A 51 7.95 -4.75 10.38
C SER A 51 7.63 -4.14 9.00
N GLY A 52 7.40 -4.97 7.97
CA GLY A 52 7.22 -4.53 6.58
C GLY A 52 8.47 -3.88 5.97
N SER A 53 8.37 -3.44 4.71
CA SER A 53 9.40 -2.68 4.00
C SER A 53 8.77 -1.75 2.98
N LEU A 54 9.29 -0.52 2.86
CA LEU A 54 8.90 0.45 1.84
C LEU A 54 9.49 0.15 0.46
N ALA A 55 10.32 -0.90 0.33
CA ALA A 55 10.95 -1.25 -0.95
C ALA A 55 9.93 -1.50 -2.05
N SER A 56 8.83 -2.24 -1.77
CA SER A 56 7.81 -2.51 -2.78
C SER A 56 7.09 -1.25 -3.24
N LEU A 57 6.79 -0.32 -2.34
CA LEU A 57 6.19 0.97 -2.67
C LEU A 57 7.16 1.81 -3.53
N PHE A 58 8.43 1.87 -3.16
CA PHE A 58 9.45 2.58 -3.94
C PHE A 58 9.61 1.99 -5.35
N MET A 59 9.67 0.66 -5.46
CA MET A 59 9.77 -0.04 -6.74
C MET A 59 8.53 0.18 -7.61
N LEU A 60 7.35 0.28 -7.00
CA LEU A 60 6.12 0.61 -7.72
C LEU A 60 6.19 2.03 -8.29
N SER A 61 6.51 3.03 -7.47
CA SER A 61 6.60 4.44 -7.87
C SER A 61 7.68 4.71 -8.93
N THR A 62 8.73 3.90 -8.96
CA THR A 62 9.84 4.01 -9.92
C THR A 62 9.75 3.03 -11.09
N SER A 63 8.69 2.22 -11.14
CA SER A 63 8.45 1.31 -12.26
C SER A 63 8.23 2.07 -13.56
N GLU A 64 8.59 1.46 -14.69
CA GLU A 64 8.36 2.06 -16.01
C GLU A 64 6.87 2.38 -16.25
N VAL A 65 5.96 1.58 -15.69
CA VAL A 65 4.51 1.79 -15.79
C VAL A 65 4.10 3.14 -15.20
N PHE A 66 4.49 3.42 -13.96
CA PHE A 66 4.19 4.70 -13.31
C PHE A 66 5.07 5.83 -13.84
N PHE A 67 6.32 5.55 -14.22
CA PHE A 67 7.21 6.59 -14.74
C PHE A 67 6.68 7.19 -16.05
N LYS A 68 6.05 6.37 -16.91
CA LYS A 68 5.42 6.81 -18.16
C LYS A 68 4.26 7.79 -17.95
N THR A 69 3.52 7.71 -16.83
CA THR A 69 2.38 8.61 -16.61
C THR A 69 2.81 10.06 -16.40
N TRP A 70 4.02 10.29 -15.87
CA TRP A 70 4.57 11.64 -15.69
C TRP A 70 4.77 12.40 -17.00
N ALA A 71 4.96 11.70 -18.13
CA ALA A 71 5.03 12.33 -19.44
C ALA A 71 3.69 12.98 -19.86
N HIS A 72 2.57 12.55 -19.27
CA HIS A 72 1.22 13.03 -19.56
C HIS A 72 0.69 14.01 -18.51
N LEU A 73 1.52 14.45 -17.55
CA LEU A 73 1.11 15.41 -16.52
C LEU A 73 0.63 16.74 -17.12
N LYS A 74 1.24 17.17 -18.22
CA LYS A 74 0.82 18.39 -18.92
C LYS A 74 -0.61 18.27 -19.46
N ASP A 75 -0.93 17.14 -20.10
CA ASP A 75 -2.25 16.90 -20.71
C ASP A 75 -3.33 16.78 -19.62
N LEU A 76 -2.98 16.15 -18.48
CA LEU A 76 -3.84 16.13 -17.30
C LEU A 76 -4.19 17.54 -16.83
N ILE A 77 -3.20 18.44 -16.71
CA ILE A 77 -3.41 19.80 -16.21
C ILE A 77 -4.21 20.66 -17.20
N LEU A 78 -3.90 20.57 -18.49
CA LEU A 78 -4.51 21.45 -19.50
C LEU A 78 -5.87 20.95 -19.96
N GLU A 79 -6.09 19.64 -19.99
CA GLU A 79 -7.26 19.02 -20.62
C GLU A 79 -8.08 18.16 -19.65
N GLY A 80 -7.63 17.96 -18.41
CA GLY A 80 -8.31 17.14 -17.41
C GLY A 80 -8.29 15.64 -17.71
N LYS A 81 -7.42 15.18 -18.62
CA LYS A 81 -7.31 13.77 -19.01
C LYS A 81 -6.56 12.98 -17.95
N ASP A 82 -7.10 11.83 -17.53
CA ASP A 82 -6.38 10.93 -16.63
C ASP A 82 -5.01 10.53 -17.20
N ALA A 83 -3.94 10.77 -16.44
CA ALA A 83 -2.57 10.59 -16.91
C ALA A 83 -2.22 9.11 -17.10
N PHE A 84 -2.79 8.22 -16.28
CA PHE A 84 -2.57 6.77 -16.41
C PHE A 84 -3.23 6.24 -17.69
N THR A 85 -4.50 6.58 -17.90
CA THR A 85 -5.25 6.24 -19.12
C THR A 85 -4.58 6.82 -20.36
N SER A 86 -4.05 8.04 -20.29
CA SER A 86 -3.32 8.66 -21.40
C SER A 86 -2.05 7.89 -21.77
N ALA A 87 -1.35 7.33 -20.77
CA ALA A 87 -0.12 6.56 -20.97
C ALA A 87 -0.36 5.12 -21.45
N HIS A 88 -1.43 4.47 -20.96
CA HIS A 88 -1.63 3.03 -21.09
C HIS A 88 -2.91 2.62 -21.84
N GLY A 89 -3.76 3.58 -22.20
CA GLY A 89 -5.00 3.35 -22.95
C GLY A 89 -6.16 2.75 -22.16
N MET A 90 -5.99 2.53 -20.85
CA MET A 90 -7.00 1.95 -19.95
C MET A 90 -6.79 2.46 -18.51
N LYS A 91 -7.77 2.28 -17.64
CA LYS A 91 -7.67 2.74 -16.26
C LYS A 91 -6.70 1.89 -15.44
N LEU A 92 -6.14 2.46 -14.37
CA LEU A 92 -5.17 1.79 -13.50
C LEU A 92 -5.66 0.42 -13.00
N PHE A 93 -6.86 0.35 -12.42
CA PHE A 93 -7.37 -0.91 -11.85
C PHE A 93 -7.69 -1.97 -12.91
N GLU A 94 -8.07 -1.57 -14.13
CA GLU A 94 -8.20 -2.48 -15.26
C GLU A 94 -6.83 -3.02 -15.67
N TYR A 95 -5.83 -2.13 -15.81
CA TYR A 95 -4.46 -2.47 -16.16
C TYR A 95 -3.84 -3.44 -15.14
N VAL A 96 -4.04 -3.20 -13.85
CA VAL A 96 -3.58 -4.09 -12.77
C VAL A 96 -4.21 -5.48 -12.91
N GLY A 97 -5.49 -5.57 -13.27
CA GLY A 97 -6.15 -6.85 -13.53
C GLY A 97 -5.57 -7.64 -14.71
N PHE A 98 -4.96 -6.97 -15.69
CA PHE A 98 -4.30 -7.62 -16.83
C PHE A 98 -2.81 -7.89 -16.61
N ASN A 99 -2.14 -7.17 -15.70
CA ASN A 99 -0.70 -7.24 -15.49
C ASN A 99 -0.37 -7.85 -14.11
N GLU A 100 -0.19 -9.17 -14.08
CA GLU A 100 0.10 -9.94 -12.86
C GLU A 100 1.34 -9.44 -12.11
N GLN A 101 2.39 -9.01 -12.83
CA GLN A 101 3.62 -8.52 -12.20
C GLN A 101 3.38 -7.20 -11.46
N LEU A 102 2.61 -6.29 -12.05
CA LEU A 102 2.24 -5.04 -11.40
C LEU A 102 1.29 -5.32 -10.24
N ALA A 103 0.33 -6.24 -10.38
CA ALA A 103 -0.58 -6.64 -9.31
C ALA A 103 0.19 -7.18 -8.09
N GLU A 104 1.17 -8.07 -8.30
CA GLU A 104 1.99 -8.61 -7.21
C GLU A 104 2.82 -7.49 -6.53
N LEU A 105 3.39 -6.58 -7.32
CA LEU A 105 4.16 -5.46 -6.78
C LEU A 105 3.30 -4.49 -5.97
N LEU A 106 2.13 -4.14 -6.49
CA LEU A 106 1.13 -3.29 -5.82
C LEU A 106 0.66 -3.96 -4.52
N ASN A 107 0.24 -5.22 -4.57
CA ASN A 107 -0.24 -5.97 -3.40
C ASN A 107 0.82 -6.02 -2.27
N ARG A 108 2.10 -6.19 -2.61
CA ARG A 108 3.19 -6.13 -1.63
C ARG A 108 3.39 -4.73 -1.05
N GLY A 109 3.29 -3.68 -1.88
CA GLY A 109 3.39 -2.29 -1.42
C GLY A 109 2.22 -1.86 -0.52
N MET A 110 1.06 -2.51 -0.68
CA MET A 110 -0.17 -2.20 0.06
C MET A 110 -0.40 -3.09 1.28
N SER A 111 0.37 -4.19 1.42
CA SER A 111 0.23 -5.20 2.48
C SER A 111 0.41 -4.59 3.87
N GLU A 112 -0.47 -4.96 4.82
CA GLU A 112 -0.44 -4.50 6.20
C GLU A 112 -0.49 -5.65 7.21
N GLY A 113 -0.18 -5.32 8.47
CA GLY A 113 -0.46 -6.19 9.62
C GLY A 113 -1.97 -6.33 9.85
N LEU A 114 -2.42 -7.57 10.05
CA LEU A 114 -3.84 -7.90 10.13
C LEU A 114 -4.40 -7.55 11.50
N VAL A 115 -5.50 -6.78 11.54
CA VAL A 115 -6.24 -6.48 12.78
C VAL A 115 -6.66 -7.76 13.50
N THR A 116 -7.07 -8.79 12.75
CA THR A 116 -7.48 -10.10 13.29
C THR A 116 -6.34 -10.84 14.00
N SER A 117 -5.08 -10.60 13.64
CA SER A 117 -3.93 -11.20 14.33
C SER A 117 -3.75 -10.66 15.75
N LYS A 118 -4.09 -9.38 15.96
CA LYS A 118 -4.02 -8.71 17.27
C LYS A 118 -5.29 -8.92 18.08
N TYR A 119 -6.44 -9.08 17.42
CA TYR A 119 -7.74 -9.26 18.05
C TYR A 119 -8.45 -10.51 17.48
N PRO A 120 -8.14 -11.72 17.97
CA PRO A 120 -8.64 -12.97 17.37
C PRO A 120 -10.17 -13.17 17.44
N HIS A 121 -10.86 -12.42 18.30
CA HIS A 121 -12.32 -12.43 18.41
C HIS A 121 -13.01 -11.63 17.29
N ILE A 122 -12.27 -10.76 16.59
CA ILE A 122 -12.78 -10.01 15.44
C ILE A 122 -12.80 -10.93 14.21
N LYS A 123 -13.95 -10.99 13.54
CA LYS A 123 -14.08 -11.62 12.22
C LYS A 123 -13.87 -10.57 11.14
N GLY A 124 -12.84 -10.75 10.32
CA GLY A 124 -12.53 -9.87 9.20
C GLY A 124 -13.21 -10.30 7.90
N ILE A 125 -13.60 -9.34 7.09
CA ILE A 125 -13.94 -9.50 5.67
C ILE A 125 -12.95 -8.63 4.90
N ASN A 126 -12.15 -9.23 4.01
CA ASN A 126 -11.34 -8.48 3.06
C ASN A 126 -12.15 -8.38 1.76
N PHE A 127 -12.52 -7.16 1.35
CA PHE A 127 -13.37 -6.91 0.20
C PHE A 127 -12.65 -6.12 -0.90
N ASP A 128 -12.56 -6.70 -2.09
CA ASP A 128 -11.87 -6.07 -3.23
C ASP A 128 -12.42 -6.62 -4.57
N LEU A 129 -11.90 -6.16 -5.69
CA LEU A 129 -12.15 -6.73 -7.01
C LEU A 129 -11.71 -8.20 -7.07
N ALA A 130 -12.34 -8.97 -7.95
CA ALA A 130 -12.06 -10.40 -8.10
C ALA A 130 -10.58 -10.70 -8.43
N SER A 131 -9.95 -9.84 -9.24
CA SER A 131 -8.53 -9.94 -9.59
C SER A 131 -7.62 -9.77 -8.37
N ALA A 132 -7.93 -8.84 -7.47
CA ALA A 132 -7.15 -8.63 -6.25
C ALA A 132 -7.34 -9.79 -5.25
N ILE A 133 -8.59 -10.23 -5.04
CA ILE A 133 -8.91 -11.33 -4.14
C ILE A 133 -8.27 -12.66 -4.57
N ALA A 134 -8.14 -12.90 -5.89
CA ALA A 134 -7.54 -14.13 -6.42
C ALA A 134 -6.09 -14.36 -5.94
N HIS A 135 -5.36 -13.27 -5.63
CA HIS A 135 -3.97 -13.32 -5.17
C HIS A 135 -3.80 -13.03 -3.68
N ALA A 136 -4.91 -12.84 -2.94
CA ALA A 136 -4.84 -12.54 -1.52
C ALA A 136 -4.38 -13.76 -0.71
N PRO A 137 -3.36 -13.63 0.16
CA PRO A 137 -2.97 -14.71 1.05
C PRO A 137 -4.08 -15.08 2.03
N LEU A 138 -4.14 -16.34 2.42
CA LEU A 138 -5.09 -16.79 3.45
C LEU A 138 -4.69 -16.28 4.83
N TYR A 139 -5.63 -15.61 5.49
CA TYR A 139 -5.43 -15.06 6.82
C TYR A 139 -6.43 -15.66 7.83
N PRO A 140 -5.97 -16.17 8.98
CA PRO A 140 -6.87 -16.65 10.03
C PRO A 140 -7.87 -15.57 10.47
N GLY A 141 -9.14 -15.96 10.57
CA GLY A 141 -10.23 -15.05 10.97
C GLY A 141 -10.67 -14.06 9.88
N VAL A 142 -10.13 -14.14 8.65
CA VAL A 142 -10.51 -13.27 7.53
C VAL A 142 -11.23 -14.08 6.45
N LYS A 143 -12.35 -13.56 5.96
CA LYS A 143 -13.06 -14.05 4.78
C LYS A 143 -12.80 -13.11 3.60
N HIS A 144 -12.30 -13.65 2.50
CA HIS A 144 -12.17 -12.90 1.25
C HIS A 144 -13.50 -12.86 0.50
N VAL A 145 -13.91 -11.68 0.04
CA VAL A 145 -15.14 -11.48 -0.73
C VAL A 145 -14.83 -10.57 -1.91
N SER A 146 -15.09 -11.04 -3.12
CA SER A 146 -14.93 -10.22 -4.32
C SER A 146 -16.21 -9.42 -4.62
N GLY A 147 -16.08 -8.18 -5.07
CA GLY A 147 -17.20 -7.39 -5.58
C GLY A 147 -16.79 -6.00 -6.07
N ASP A 148 -17.77 -5.12 -6.23
CA ASP A 148 -17.57 -3.73 -6.66
C ASP A 148 -18.19 -2.79 -5.62
N MET A 149 -17.35 -1.96 -4.99
CA MET A 149 -17.76 -1.01 -3.96
C MET A 149 -18.71 0.09 -4.46
N PHE A 150 -18.77 0.32 -5.78
CA PHE A 150 -19.75 1.23 -6.39
C PHE A 150 -21.13 0.59 -6.57
N ILE A 151 -21.26 -0.71 -6.31
CA ILE A 151 -22.52 -1.46 -6.40
C ILE A 151 -23.00 -1.86 -5.01
N GLU A 152 -22.21 -2.67 -4.31
CA GLU A 152 -22.55 -3.22 -2.99
C GLU A 152 -21.28 -3.53 -2.21
N ILE A 153 -21.33 -3.34 -0.90
CA ILE A 153 -20.27 -3.77 0.02
C ILE A 153 -20.86 -4.71 1.08
N PRO A 154 -20.08 -5.68 1.60
CA PRO A 154 -20.55 -6.58 2.64
C PRO A 154 -20.91 -5.83 3.92
N LYS A 155 -21.91 -6.32 4.65
CA LYS A 155 -22.30 -5.78 5.95
C LYS A 155 -21.28 -6.12 7.03
N GLY A 156 -21.03 -5.16 7.91
CA GLY A 156 -20.21 -5.30 9.12
C GLY A 156 -20.56 -4.23 10.14
N ASP A 157 -20.01 -4.35 11.34
CA ASP A 157 -20.16 -3.40 12.44
C ASP A 157 -19.29 -2.16 12.23
N ALA A 158 -18.20 -2.30 11.49
CA ALA A 158 -17.39 -1.19 11.00
C ALA A 158 -16.78 -1.51 9.63
N ILE A 159 -16.44 -0.44 8.92
CA ILE A 159 -15.74 -0.47 7.64
C ILE A 159 -14.45 0.33 7.81
N PHE A 160 -13.35 -0.27 7.40
CA PHE A 160 -12.06 0.39 7.29
C PHE A 160 -11.76 0.59 5.80
N MET A 161 -11.41 1.82 5.40
CA MET A 161 -11.05 2.15 4.03
C MET A 161 -9.67 2.79 4.03
N LYS A 162 -8.62 1.96 3.96
CA LYS A 162 -7.26 2.47 3.85
C LYS A 162 -6.94 2.77 2.40
N TRP A 163 -6.47 4.00 2.15
CA TRP A 163 -5.96 4.40 0.83
C TRP A 163 -6.96 4.13 -0.30
N ILE A 164 -8.25 4.30 0.00
CA ILE A 164 -9.32 4.17 -0.99
C ILE A 164 -9.75 5.57 -1.45
N LEU A 165 -10.29 6.39 -0.54
CA LEU A 165 -10.93 7.65 -0.92
C LEU A 165 -9.99 8.66 -1.61
N HIS A 166 -8.68 8.58 -1.40
CA HIS A 166 -7.75 9.50 -2.07
C HIS A 166 -7.54 9.20 -3.56
N ASP A 167 -7.96 8.03 -4.04
CA ASP A 167 -7.84 7.62 -5.44
C ASP A 167 -9.00 8.13 -6.31
N TRP A 168 -10.05 8.70 -5.70
CA TRP A 168 -11.31 9.02 -6.36
C TRP A 168 -11.65 10.51 -6.29
N SER A 169 -12.42 10.99 -7.26
CA SER A 169 -12.98 12.34 -7.21
C SER A 169 -13.97 12.49 -6.05
N ASP A 170 -14.31 13.72 -5.69
CA ASP A 170 -15.31 13.99 -4.64
C ASP A 170 -16.66 13.34 -4.95
N GLU A 171 -17.10 13.35 -6.22
CA GLU A 171 -18.36 12.73 -6.65
C GLU A 171 -18.34 11.22 -6.44
N ASP A 172 -17.23 10.56 -6.77
CA ASP A 172 -17.07 9.12 -6.60
C ASP A 172 -16.91 8.75 -5.12
N CYS A 173 -16.18 9.55 -4.34
CA CYS A 173 -16.11 9.43 -2.88
C CYS A 173 -17.51 9.50 -2.25
N VAL A 174 -18.35 10.45 -2.67
CA VAL A 174 -19.72 10.57 -2.17
C VAL A 174 -20.57 9.35 -2.54
N LYS A 175 -20.39 8.75 -3.73
CA LYS A 175 -21.07 7.51 -4.11
C LYS A 175 -20.66 6.36 -3.19
N ILE A 176 -19.36 6.15 -3.01
CA ILE A 176 -18.79 5.12 -2.11
C ILE A 176 -19.36 5.31 -0.70
N LEU A 177 -19.25 6.52 -0.14
CA LEU A 177 -19.72 6.82 1.21
C LEU A 177 -21.24 6.66 1.38
N LYS A 178 -22.04 6.90 0.33
CA LYS A 178 -23.49 6.62 0.35
C LYS A 178 -23.78 5.12 0.43
N ILE A 179 -22.98 4.28 -0.24
CA ILE A 179 -23.11 2.82 -0.17
C ILE A 179 -22.70 2.33 1.23
N VAL A 180 -21.58 2.85 1.75
CA VAL A 180 -21.15 2.65 3.13
C VAL A 180 -22.23 3.03 4.13
N GLY A 181 -22.86 4.19 3.97
CA GLY A 181 -23.95 4.64 4.84
C GLY A 181 -25.19 3.74 4.81
N LYS A 182 -25.41 2.95 3.74
CA LYS A 182 -26.55 2.03 3.63
C LYS A 182 -26.32 0.71 4.37
N VAL A 183 -25.07 0.31 4.62
CA VAL A 183 -24.81 -0.97 5.30
C VAL A 183 -24.91 -0.88 6.81
N PHE A 184 -24.72 0.31 7.38
CA PHE A 184 -24.90 0.52 8.81
C PHE A 184 -26.37 0.76 9.16
N PRO A 185 -26.90 0.13 10.21
CA PRO A 185 -28.25 0.41 10.66
C PRO A 185 -28.37 1.88 11.06
N ARG A 186 -29.45 2.54 10.62
CA ARG A 186 -29.76 3.90 11.08
C ARG A 186 -29.90 3.85 12.60
N ARG A 187 -29.12 4.67 13.31
CA ARG A 187 -29.31 4.91 14.73
C ARG A 187 -30.76 5.39 14.91
N LYS A 188 -31.60 4.61 15.60
CA LYS A 188 -32.90 5.12 16.05
C LYS A 188 -32.57 6.32 16.93
N SER A 189 -33.19 7.47 16.66
CA SER A 189 -33.09 8.64 17.52
C SER A 189 -33.81 8.32 18.82
N ASP A 190 -33.15 7.58 19.71
CA ASP A 190 -33.64 7.39 21.06
C ASP A 190 -33.07 8.50 21.92
N ASN A 191 -33.97 9.27 22.52
CA ASN A 191 -33.66 10.45 23.30
C ASN A 191 -33.34 10.09 24.76
N SER A 192 -32.72 8.93 24.97
CA SER A 192 -32.19 8.49 26.25
C SER A 192 -30.71 8.21 26.09
N ARG A 193 -29.90 9.02 26.78
CA ARG A 193 -28.60 8.54 27.26
C ARG A 193 -28.91 7.25 28.02
N ASP A 194 -28.36 6.12 27.58
CA ASP A 194 -27.75 5.14 28.48
C ASP A 194 -27.05 4.01 27.71
N GLU A 195 -25.88 3.68 28.26
CA GLU A 195 -25.16 2.40 28.26
C GLU A 195 -24.77 1.72 26.94
N TYR A 196 -23.45 1.76 26.68
CA TYR A 196 -22.76 0.72 25.91
C TYR A 196 -22.86 -0.60 26.68
N ALA A 197 -23.94 -1.35 26.45
CA ALA A 197 -23.96 -2.77 26.72
C ALA A 197 -23.21 -3.48 25.58
N SER A 198 -21.95 -3.85 25.83
CA SER A 198 -21.23 -4.83 25.03
C SER A 198 -21.89 -6.19 25.20
N GLU A 199 -22.94 -6.47 24.43
CA GLU A 199 -23.36 -7.86 24.22
C GLU A 199 -22.48 -8.48 23.13
N ASP A 200 -21.66 -9.41 23.59
CA ASP A 200 -20.79 -10.31 22.84
C ASP A 200 -21.56 -11.06 21.73
N LYS A 201 -21.60 -10.47 20.52
CA LYS A 201 -22.12 -11.13 19.31
C LYS A 201 -21.29 -10.70 18.09
N ASP A 202 -20.34 -11.57 17.71
CA ASP A 202 -19.77 -11.67 16.36
C ASP A 202 -19.47 -10.34 15.66
N GLN A 203 -18.50 -9.58 16.16
CA GLN A 203 -18.08 -8.34 15.50
C GLN A 203 -17.44 -8.64 14.13
N ARG A 204 -18.00 -8.07 13.06
CA ARG A 204 -17.54 -8.22 11.67
C ARG A 204 -17.02 -6.90 11.15
N PHE A 205 -15.77 -6.89 10.69
CA PHE A 205 -15.13 -5.71 10.12
C PHE A 205 -14.87 -5.97 8.65
N CYS A 206 -15.28 -5.05 7.78
CA CYS A 206 -14.85 -5.04 6.38
C CYS A 206 -13.60 -4.17 6.27
N PHE A 207 -12.50 -4.77 5.83
CA PHE A 207 -11.24 -4.12 5.50
C PHE A 207 -11.12 -4.00 3.98
#